data_AF-A0A1L8GN36-F1
#
_entry.id   AF-A0A1L8GN36-F1
#
_cell.length_a   1.000
_cell.length_b   1.000
_cell.length_c   1.000
_cell.angle_alpha   90.00
_cell.angle_beta   90.00
_cell.angle_gamma   90.00
#
_symmetry.space_group_name_H-M   'P 1'
#
loop_
_entity.id
_entity.type
_entity.pdbx_description
1 polymer ?
#
loop_
_entity_poly.entity_id
_entity_poly.type
_entity_poly.pdbx_seq_one_letter_code
_entity_poly.pdbx_strand_id
1 'polypeptide(L)'
;MDSALEITVLLLTICSLHVAAYPNGKVEVACSTMEPNHGTSAQTSPSPYSLNVSNTTYGDGENITVTLSNTSVVPPFEGFLIQARAVGGNTPLGTFKVSDNVTQTLKCGTANSAVSHTSNNEKTLIQVTWTGPNIRSSAYEIRATVVQNTTIYWVNVRSSKITYTGSGGFRLLAPALNQLLLSTSALILALLAV
;
A
#
# COMPACT_ATOMS: atom_id res chain seq x y z
N MET A 1 -31.68 11.56 -45.48
CA MET A 1 -30.90 11.51 -44.23
C MET A 1 -29.48 11.24 -44.65
N ASP A 2 -28.64 12.27 -44.61
CA ASP A 2 -27.33 12.28 -45.28
C ASP A 2 -26.38 11.22 -44.73
N SER A 3 -25.92 10.31 -45.59
CA SER A 3 -24.92 9.30 -45.26
C SER A 3 -23.59 9.92 -44.79
N ALA A 4 -23.32 11.17 -45.17
CA ALA A 4 -22.20 11.95 -44.67
C ALA A 4 -22.36 12.32 -43.18
N LEU A 5 -23.60 12.56 -42.72
CA LEU A 5 -23.89 12.87 -41.32
C LEU A 5 -23.63 11.66 -40.42
N GLU A 6 -24.02 10.45 -40.86
CA GLU A 6 -23.77 9.21 -40.11
C GLU A 6 -22.27 8.87 -40.02
N ILE A 7 -21.52 9.03 -41.11
CA ILE A 7 -20.06 8.80 -41.11
C ILE A 7 -19.34 9.80 -40.20
N THR A 8 -19.78 11.06 -40.18
CA THR A 8 -19.21 12.09 -39.31
C THR A 8 -19.51 11.82 -37.83
N VAL A 9 -20.73 11.38 -37.52
CA VAL A 9 -21.11 10.96 -36.16
C VAL A 9 -20.30 9.73 -35.72
N LEU A 10 -20.12 8.74 -36.60
CA LEU A 10 -19.33 7.55 -36.30
C LEU A 10 -17.84 7.88 -36.06
N LEU A 11 -17.23 8.73 -36.88
CA LEU A 11 -15.85 9.21 -36.69
C LEU A 11 -15.68 10.03 -35.39
N LEU A 12 -16.63 10.88 -35.02
CA LEU A 12 -16.61 11.62 -33.75
C LEU A 12 -16.77 10.70 -32.52
N THR A 13 -17.56 9.62 -32.63
CA THR A 13 -17.68 8.62 -31.57
C THR A 13 -16.42 7.77 -31.39
N ILE A 14 -15.68 7.49 -32.46
CA ILE A 14 -14.42 6.73 -32.41
C ILE A 14 -13.25 7.61 -31.92
N CYS A 15 -13.27 8.92 -32.18
CA CYS A 15 -12.21 9.86 -31.78
C CYS A 15 -12.25 10.27 -30.28
N SER A 16 -13.25 9.79 -29.53
CA SER A 16 -13.47 10.16 -28.13
C SER A 16 -13.02 9.10 -27.12
N LEU A 17 -12.24 8.09 -27.53
CA LEU A 17 -11.47 7.26 -26.59
C LEU A 17 -10.28 8.04 -26.01
N HIS A 18 -10.56 9.18 -25.38
CA HIS A 18 -9.66 9.70 -24.37
C HIS A 18 -9.81 8.74 -23.20
N VAL A 19 -8.86 7.81 -23.04
CA VAL A 19 -8.69 7.07 -21.80
C VAL A 19 -8.48 8.14 -20.75
N ALA A 20 -9.53 8.45 -20.00
CA ALA A 20 -9.47 9.40 -18.91
C ALA A 20 -8.43 8.84 -17.94
N ALA A 21 -7.22 9.40 -17.95
CA ALA A 21 -6.35 9.27 -16.80
C ALA A 21 -7.17 9.71 -15.59
N TYR A 22 -7.04 9.03 -14.47
CA TYR A 22 -7.70 9.39 -13.22
C TYR A 22 -6.71 10.20 -12.37
N PRO A 23 -6.39 11.47 -12.70
CA PRO A 23 -5.49 12.27 -11.88
C PRO A 23 -6.10 12.46 -10.49
N ASN A 24 -7.42 12.43 -10.38
CA ASN A 24 -8.14 12.46 -9.10
C ASN A 24 -8.07 11.15 -8.30
N GLY A 25 -7.39 10.11 -8.81
CA GLY A 25 -7.16 8.81 -8.18
C GLY A 25 -8.41 7.99 -7.83
N LYS A 26 -9.58 8.31 -8.39
CA LYS A 26 -10.80 7.49 -8.26
C LYS A 26 -10.76 6.29 -9.21
N VAL A 27 -9.92 5.32 -8.84
CA VAL A 27 -9.53 4.18 -9.69
C VAL A 27 -10.19 2.87 -9.25
N GLU A 28 -11.44 2.90 -8.76
CA GLU A 28 -12.16 1.69 -8.32
C GLU A 28 -12.26 0.61 -9.40
N VAL A 29 -12.28 1.01 -10.67
CA VAL A 29 -12.26 0.08 -11.81
C VAL A 29 -11.00 -0.79 -11.87
N ALA A 30 -9.89 -0.31 -11.29
CA ALA A 30 -8.62 -1.03 -11.23
C ALA A 30 -8.51 -1.93 -9.99
N CYS A 31 -9.51 -1.99 -9.11
CA CYS A 31 -9.41 -2.73 -7.85
C CYS A 31 -9.06 -4.22 -8.01
N SER A 32 -9.59 -4.88 -9.04
CA SER A 32 -9.37 -6.31 -9.27
C SER A 32 -7.96 -6.56 -9.81
N THR A 33 -7.61 -5.91 -10.93
CA THR A 33 -6.35 -6.10 -11.66
C THR A 33 -5.16 -5.42 -10.99
N MET A 34 -5.42 -4.36 -10.23
CA MET A 34 -4.43 -3.37 -9.79
C MET A 34 -3.67 -2.71 -10.95
N GLU A 35 -4.23 -2.73 -12.15
CA GLU A 35 -3.60 -2.17 -13.36
C GLU A 35 -4.25 -0.82 -13.70
N PRO A 36 -3.47 0.26 -13.92
CA PRO A 36 -4.02 1.57 -14.21
C PRO A 36 -4.59 1.71 -15.64
N ASN A 37 -4.35 0.72 -16.53
CA ASN A 37 -4.85 0.67 -17.91
C ASN A 37 -4.53 1.94 -18.74
N HIS A 38 -3.29 2.44 -18.65
CA HIS A 38 -2.83 3.60 -19.42
C HIS A 38 -2.42 3.28 -20.88
N GLY A 39 -2.81 2.12 -21.41
CA GLY A 39 -2.42 1.68 -22.76
C GLY A 39 -0.97 1.22 -22.89
N THR A 40 -0.20 1.24 -21.79
CA THR A 40 1.11 0.61 -21.68
C THR A 40 1.03 -0.60 -20.75
N SER A 41 2.09 -1.42 -20.70
CA SER A 41 2.23 -2.54 -19.77
C SER A 41 3.12 -2.17 -18.59
N ALA A 42 2.92 -2.85 -17.47
CA ALA A 42 3.75 -2.67 -16.28
C ALA A 42 5.23 -2.95 -16.58
N GLN A 43 6.10 -2.23 -15.88
CA GLN A 43 7.54 -2.47 -15.92
C GLN A 43 7.87 -3.85 -15.36
N THR A 44 8.76 -4.57 -16.03
CA THR A 44 9.23 -5.90 -15.61
C THR A 44 10.46 -5.84 -14.71
N SER A 45 11.13 -4.69 -14.66
CA SER A 45 12.25 -4.44 -13.75
C SER A 45 11.78 -4.38 -12.30
N PRO A 46 12.67 -4.62 -11.31
CA PRO A 46 12.35 -4.39 -9.92
C PRO A 46 11.86 -2.96 -9.69
N SER A 47 10.79 -2.81 -8.90
CA SER A 47 10.27 -1.49 -8.53
C SER A 47 11.33 -0.71 -7.75
N PRO A 48 11.59 0.56 -8.11
CA PRO A 48 12.44 1.47 -7.33
C PRO A 48 11.76 1.97 -6.04
N TYR A 49 10.47 1.70 -5.87
CA TYR A 49 9.65 2.06 -4.73
C TYR A 49 9.49 0.89 -3.76
N SER A 50 9.38 1.23 -2.47
CA SER A 50 9.27 0.28 -1.37
C SER A 50 7.94 0.43 -0.64
N LEU A 51 7.39 -0.69 -0.20
CA LEU A 51 6.16 -0.76 0.58
C LEU A 51 6.45 -1.46 1.91
N ASN A 52 6.46 -0.69 2.99
CA ASN A 52 6.85 -1.17 4.31
C ASN A 52 5.68 -1.13 5.28
N VAL A 53 5.73 -2.01 6.27
CA VAL A 53 4.73 -2.08 7.35
C VAL A 53 5.41 -1.97 8.70
N SER A 54 4.78 -1.27 9.65
CA SER A 54 5.35 -1.05 10.98
C SER A 54 5.44 -2.31 11.84
N ASN A 55 4.64 -3.33 11.53
CA ASN A 55 4.65 -4.62 12.20
C ASN A 55 4.24 -5.73 11.24
N THR A 56 4.77 -6.93 11.47
CA THR A 56 4.43 -8.16 10.73
C THR A 56 3.39 -9.02 11.46
N THR A 57 2.88 -8.52 12.59
CA THR A 57 1.82 -9.15 13.38
C THR A 57 0.77 -8.13 13.83
N TYR A 58 -0.47 -8.58 14.00
CA TYR A 58 -1.54 -7.77 14.61
C TYR A 58 -2.56 -8.63 15.35
N GLY A 59 -3.09 -8.09 16.45
CA GLY A 59 -4.26 -8.59 17.16
C GLY A 59 -5.54 -7.82 16.81
N ASP A 60 -6.61 -8.11 17.55
CA ASP A 60 -7.92 -7.46 17.35
C ASP A 60 -7.83 -5.94 17.58
N GLY A 61 -8.30 -5.17 16.58
CA GLY A 61 -8.30 -3.71 16.64
C GLY A 61 -6.93 -3.05 16.56
N GLU A 62 -5.84 -3.83 16.45
CA GLU A 62 -4.51 -3.27 16.27
C GLU A 62 -4.34 -2.72 14.85
N ASN A 63 -3.65 -1.59 14.77
CA ASN A 63 -3.39 -0.87 13.54
C ASN A 63 -1.95 -1.09 13.09
N ILE A 64 -1.75 -1.20 11.77
CA ILE A 64 -0.44 -1.25 11.13
C ILE A 64 -0.28 -0.01 10.26
N THR A 65 0.84 0.69 10.44
CA THR A 65 1.20 1.78 9.52
C THR A 65 1.82 1.18 8.27
N VAL A 66 1.29 1.57 7.12
CA VAL A 66 1.79 1.23 5.78
C VAL A 66 2.48 2.45 5.21
N THR A 67 3.73 2.30 4.79
CA THR A 67 4.53 3.37 4.18
C THR A 67 4.90 2.98 2.76
N LEU A 68 4.46 3.76 1.77
CA LEU A 68 4.96 3.71 0.40
C LEU A 68 5.98 4.83 0.22
N SER A 69 7.20 4.50 -0.17
CA SER A 69 8.28 5.48 -0.33
C SER A 69 9.18 5.18 -1.52
N ASN A 70 9.66 6.23 -2.17
CA ASN A 70 10.75 6.16 -3.13
C ASN A 70 12.10 6.13 -2.37
N THR A 71 13.14 5.57 -2.99
CA THR A 71 14.52 5.71 -2.47
C THR A 71 15.12 7.02 -2.95
N SER A 72 16.15 7.56 -2.29
CA SER A 72 16.70 8.90 -2.60
C SER A 72 17.26 9.07 -4.02
N VAL A 73 17.43 7.97 -4.77
CA VAL A 73 18.08 7.95 -6.11
C VAL A 73 17.07 7.69 -7.22
N VAL A 74 15.75 7.79 -6.96
CA VAL A 74 14.71 7.46 -7.96
C VAL A 74 13.65 8.58 -8.05
N PRO A 75 13.03 8.78 -9.23
CA PRO A 75 12.02 9.81 -9.41
C PRO A 75 10.83 9.68 -8.43
N PRO A 76 10.14 10.80 -8.10
CA PRO A 76 8.85 10.75 -7.42
C PRO A 76 7.82 9.92 -8.18
N PHE A 77 6.72 9.57 -7.52
CA PHE A 77 5.56 8.93 -8.15
C PHE A 77 4.36 9.88 -8.17
N GLU A 78 3.59 9.85 -9.25
CA GLU A 78 2.40 10.68 -9.43
C GLU A 78 1.15 10.02 -8.85
N GLY A 79 1.06 8.70 -8.95
CA GLY A 79 -0.12 7.93 -8.54
C GLY A 79 0.19 6.59 -7.90
N PHE A 80 -0.81 6.04 -7.19
CA PHE A 80 -0.70 4.73 -6.57
C PHE A 80 -2.07 4.12 -6.30
N LEU A 81 -2.11 2.79 -6.15
CA LEU A 81 -3.26 2.07 -5.60
C LEU A 81 -2.74 1.06 -4.59
N ILE A 82 -3.21 1.11 -3.35
CA ILE A 82 -2.80 0.22 -2.25
C ILE A 82 -3.99 -0.62 -1.79
N GLN A 83 -3.77 -1.92 -1.61
CA GLN A 83 -4.72 -2.87 -1.05
C GLN A 83 -4.00 -3.84 -0.11
N ALA A 84 -4.70 -4.39 0.88
CA ALA A 84 -4.24 -5.59 1.56
C ALA A 84 -4.99 -6.81 1.02
N ARG A 85 -4.29 -7.92 0.83
CA ARG A 85 -4.86 -9.19 0.34
C ARG A 85 -4.31 -10.35 1.16
N ALA A 86 -5.04 -11.46 1.21
CA ALA A 86 -4.46 -12.71 1.68
C ALA A 86 -3.31 -13.13 0.73
N VAL A 87 -2.26 -13.76 1.26
CA VAL A 87 -1.19 -14.31 0.42
C VAL A 87 -1.78 -15.36 -0.53
N GLY A 88 -1.57 -15.19 -1.83
CA GLY A 88 -2.19 -16.03 -2.87
C GLY A 88 -3.64 -15.66 -3.22
N GLY A 89 -4.26 -14.75 -2.47
CA GLY A 89 -5.61 -14.24 -2.73
C GLY A 89 -5.62 -13.00 -3.61
N ASN A 90 -6.80 -12.68 -4.15
CA ASN A 90 -7.07 -11.49 -4.97
C ASN A 90 -8.14 -10.54 -4.40
N THR A 91 -8.77 -10.92 -3.30
CA THR A 91 -9.79 -10.10 -2.65
C THR A 91 -9.15 -9.09 -1.68
N PRO A 92 -9.53 -7.80 -1.75
CA PRO A 92 -9.14 -6.80 -0.75
C PRO A 92 -9.68 -7.14 0.65
N LEU A 93 -8.86 -6.97 1.68
CA LEU A 93 -9.17 -7.36 3.06
C LEU A 93 -8.75 -6.29 4.07
N GLY A 94 -9.55 -6.12 5.12
CA GLY A 94 -9.35 -5.06 6.10
C GLY A 94 -9.77 -3.68 5.58
N THR A 95 -9.42 -2.65 6.34
CA THR A 95 -9.80 -1.28 6.06
C THR A 95 -8.64 -0.33 6.29
N PHE A 96 -8.58 0.72 5.48
CA PHE A 96 -7.61 1.79 5.59
C PHE A 96 -8.21 3.04 6.21
N LYS A 97 -7.35 3.81 6.89
CA LYS A 97 -7.61 5.17 7.32
C LYS A 97 -6.46 6.06 6.84
N VAL A 98 -6.85 7.22 6.32
CA VAL A 98 -5.94 8.28 5.87
C VAL A 98 -6.00 9.48 6.82
N SER A 99 -4.92 10.26 6.89
CA SER A 99 -4.80 11.43 7.77
C SER A 99 -4.24 12.67 7.08
N ASP A 100 -3.96 12.59 5.78
CA ASP A 100 -3.48 13.70 4.95
C ASP A 100 -4.51 14.08 3.87
N ASN A 101 -4.18 15.07 3.04
CA ASN A 101 -5.03 15.53 1.94
C ASN A 101 -4.57 15.06 0.56
N VAL A 102 -3.49 14.28 0.49
CA VAL A 102 -2.91 13.76 -0.76
C VAL A 102 -3.34 12.32 -1.05
N THR A 103 -4.02 11.69 -0.08
CA THR A 103 -4.56 10.33 -0.14
C THR A 103 -6.06 10.29 0.12
N GLN A 104 -6.72 9.28 -0.42
CA GLN A 104 -8.13 9.00 -0.18
C GLN A 104 -8.39 7.49 -0.14
N THR A 105 -9.40 7.08 0.61
CA THR A 105 -9.87 5.70 0.60
C THR A 105 -10.79 5.45 -0.58
N LEU A 106 -10.76 4.22 -1.10
CA LEU A 106 -11.64 3.75 -2.17
C LEU A 106 -12.46 2.54 -1.71
N LYS A 107 -13.58 2.27 -2.40
CA LYS A 107 -14.42 1.10 -2.17
C LYS A 107 -14.12 0.00 -3.20
N CYS A 108 -13.11 -0.81 -2.92
CA CYS A 108 -12.79 -2.02 -3.68
C CYS A 108 -13.59 -3.23 -3.19
N GLY A 109 -14.93 -3.16 -3.32
CA GLY A 109 -15.87 -4.14 -2.79
C GLY A 109 -16.43 -3.71 -1.42
N THR A 110 -15.57 -3.61 -0.40
CA THR A 110 -15.94 -3.07 0.92
C THR A 110 -15.46 -1.64 1.10
N ALA A 111 -16.13 -0.87 1.96
CA ALA A 111 -15.75 0.52 2.22
C ALA A 111 -14.33 0.58 2.79
N ASN A 112 -13.54 1.56 2.33
CA ASN A 112 -12.17 1.79 2.77
C ASN A 112 -11.20 0.62 2.57
N SER A 113 -11.47 -0.29 1.63
CA SER A 113 -10.62 -1.47 1.38
C SER A 113 -9.37 -1.18 0.55
N ALA A 114 -9.22 0.04 0.04
CA ALA A 114 -8.05 0.46 -0.71
C ALA A 114 -7.75 1.95 -0.47
N VAL A 115 -6.56 2.39 -0.88
CA VAL A 115 -6.14 3.79 -0.88
C VAL A 115 -5.54 4.17 -2.22
N SER A 116 -5.80 5.40 -2.67
CA SER A 116 -5.21 6.02 -3.85
C SER A 116 -4.88 7.50 -3.60
N HIS A 117 -4.21 8.15 -4.55
CA HIS A 117 -3.91 9.58 -4.54
C HIS A 117 -5.15 10.45 -4.76
N THR A 118 -5.13 11.72 -4.37
CA THR A 118 -6.19 12.71 -4.68
C THR A 118 -5.88 13.60 -5.88
N SER A 119 -4.61 13.68 -6.28
CA SER A 119 -4.11 14.39 -7.47
C SER A 119 -2.89 13.67 -8.05
N ASN A 120 -2.53 13.97 -9.29
CA ASN A 120 -1.30 13.48 -9.94
C ASN A 120 -0.05 14.28 -9.55
N ASN A 121 -0.11 15.12 -8.51
CA ASN A 121 1.06 15.82 -8.01
C ASN A 121 2.10 14.81 -7.53
N GLU A 122 3.37 15.12 -7.72
CA GLU A 122 4.49 14.26 -7.32
C GLU A 122 4.50 13.97 -5.81
N LYS A 123 4.84 12.73 -5.47
CA LYS A 123 4.94 12.23 -4.10
C LYS A 123 6.21 11.41 -3.95
N THR A 124 6.84 11.52 -2.78
CA THR A 124 8.01 10.72 -2.40
C THR A 124 7.68 9.75 -1.28
N LEU A 125 6.68 10.07 -0.46
CA LEU A 125 6.28 9.29 0.70
C LEU A 125 4.78 9.39 0.94
N ILE A 126 4.16 8.26 1.26
CA ILE A 126 2.77 8.15 1.70
C ILE A 126 2.72 7.26 2.93
N GLN A 127 1.94 7.66 3.93
CA GLN A 127 1.71 6.89 5.14
C GLN A 127 0.21 6.75 5.42
N VAL A 128 -0.25 5.51 5.55
CA VAL A 128 -1.65 5.21 5.82
C VAL A 128 -1.77 4.17 6.91
N THR A 129 -2.91 4.13 7.59
CA THR A 129 -3.18 3.12 8.62
C THR A 129 -4.03 2.01 8.04
N TRP A 130 -3.65 0.76 8.29
CA TRP A 130 -4.42 -0.43 7.94
C TRP A 130 -4.87 -1.17 9.20
N THR A 131 -6.14 -1.56 9.23
CA THR A 131 -6.73 -2.45 10.22
C THR A 131 -7.10 -3.74 9.53
N GLY A 132 -6.50 -4.85 9.94
CA GLY A 132 -6.74 -6.16 9.34
C GLY A 132 -8.06 -6.80 9.79
N PRO A 133 -8.56 -7.80 9.05
CA PRO A 133 -9.75 -8.56 9.44
C PRO A 133 -9.48 -9.52 10.60
N ASN A 134 -10.48 -9.78 11.43
CA ASN A 134 -10.40 -10.75 12.53
C ASN A 134 -10.62 -12.19 12.06
N ILE A 135 -9.95 -12.58 10.97
CA ILE A 135 -10.07 -13.89 10.34
C ILE A 135 -8.70 -14.55 10.35
N ARG A 136 -8.64 -15.81 10.79
CA ARG A 136 -7.41 -16.61 10.68
C ARG A 136 -7.16 -16.96 9.21
N SER A 137 -6.22 -16.25 8.60
CA SER A 137 -5.60 -16.59 7.32
C SER A 137 -4.14 -16.95 7.57
N SER A 138 -3.52 -17.71 6.66
CA SER A 138 -2.11 -18.11 6.78
C SER A 138 -1.14 -16.91 6.74
N ALA A 139 -1.52 -15.82 6.04
CA ALA A 139 -0.86 -14.51 6.08
C ALA A 139 -1.61 -13.50 5.19
N TYR A 140 -1.39 -12.22 5.45
CA TYR A 140 -1.76 -11.09 4.61
C TYR A 140 -0.52 -10.40 4.04
N GLU A 141 -0.68 -9.65 2.97
CA GLU A 141 0.35 -8.76 2.43
C GLU A 141 -0.33 -7.49 1.91
N ILE A 142 0.36 -6.35 2.05
CA ILE A 142 -0.03 -5.14 1.35
C ILE A 142 0.54 -5.23 -0.07
N ARG A 143 -0.28 -4.92 -1.06
CA ARG A 143 0.10 -4.77 -2.46
C ARG A 143 -0.12 -3.34 -2.91
N ALA A 144 0.82 -2.84 -3.70
CA ALA A 144 0.71 -1.55 -4.34
C ALA A 144 0.95 -1.65 -5.84
N THR A 145 0.25 -0.78 -6.55
CA THR A 145 0.65 -0.30 -7.87
C THR A 145 1.19 1.10 -7.69
N VAL A 146 2.33 1.39 -8.31
CA VAL A 146 3.02 2.67 -8.22
C VAL A 146 3.23 3.21 -9.62
N VAL A 147 2.70 4.40 -9.87
CA VAL A 147 2.73 5.08 -11.17
C VAL A 147 3.74 6.22 -11.05
N GLN A 148 4.91 6.04 -11.68
CA GLN A 148 5.90 7.11 -11.76
C GLN A 148 5.38 8.22 -12.68
N ASN A 149 4.83 7.84 -13.83
CA ASN A 149 4.08 8.70 -14.73
C ASN A 149 3.12 7.85 -15.57
N THR A 150 2.37 8.49 -16.47
CA THR A 150 1.35 7.82 -17.30
C THR A 150 1.83 6.60 -18.10
N THR A 151 3.12 6.48 -18.41
CA THR A 151 3.65 5.36 -19.20
C THR A 151 4.53 4.40 -18.40
N ILE A 152 5.09 4.84 -17.26
CA ILE A 152 6.01 4.08 -16.41
C ILE A 152 5.35 3.76 -15.07
N TYR A 153 5.05 2.49 -14.83
CA TYR A 153 4.45 2.02 -13.58
C TYR A 153 4.84 0.58 -13.25
N TRP A 154 4.75 0.25 -11.96
CA TRP A 154 4.97 -1.10 -11.44
C TRP A 154 3.71 -1.57 -10.75
N VAL A 155 3.34 -2.83 -11.00
CA VAL A 155 2.30 -3.53 -10.25
C VAL A 155 2.93 -4.49 -9.26
N ASN A 156 2.14 -4.96 -8.30
CA ASN A 156 2.54 -6.03 -7.39
C ASN A 156 3.80 -5.71 -6.55
N VAL A 157 3.97 -4.43 -6.19
CA VAL A 157 4.93 -4.02 -5.16
C VAL A 157 4.38 -4.49 -3.81
N ARG A 158 5.13 -5.31 -3.06
CA ARG A 158 4.60 -6.01 -1.86
C ARG A 158 5.32 -5.59 -0.59
N SER A 159 4.57 -5.59 0.51
CA SER A 159 5.13 -5.54 1.85
C SER A 159 5.64 -6.91 2.30
N SER A 160 6.30 -6.94 3.46
CA SER A 160 6.46 -8.16 4.25
C SER A 160 5.10 -8.76 4.64
N LYS A 161 5.08 -10.08 4.90
CA LYS A 161 3.87 -10.81 5.32
C LYS A 161 3.44 -10.36 6.71
N ILE A 162 2.13 -10.28 6.89
CA ILE A 162 1.47 -9.86 8.13
C ILE A 162 0.63 -11.03 8.65
N THR A 163 0.78 -11.38 9.91
CA THR A 163 0.08 -12.51 10.55
C THR A 163 -0.87 -12.02 11.64
N TYR A 164 -2.11 -12.51 11.62
CA TYR A 164 -3.07 -12.24 12.67
C TYR A 164 -2.80 -13.16 13.88
N THR A 165 -2.68 -12.59 15.08
CA THR A 165 -2.33 -13.31 16.32
C THR A 165 -3.50 -13.44 17.30
N GLY A 166 -4.67 -12.85 17.00
CA GLY A 166 -5.86 -12.92 17.86
C GLY A 166 -5.91 -11.85 18.95
N SER A 167 -6.93 -11.95 19.81
CA SER A 167 -7.19 -11.07 20.96
C SER A 167 -6.13 -11.11 22.07
N GLY A 168 -5.11 -11.97 21.95
CA GLY A 168 -4.16 -12.28 23.02
C GLY A 168 -2.73 -12.50 22.56
N GLY A 169 -2.34 -11.91 21.43
CA GLY A 169 -0.94 -11.88 21.00
C GLY A 169 -0.11 -11.09 22.01
N PHE A 170 0.37 -11.76 23.07
CA PHE A 170 1.35 -11.23 24.00
C PHE A 170 2.53 -10.78 23.13
N ARG A 171 2.64 -9.47 22.89
CA ARG A 171 3.85 -8.89 22.32
C ARG A 171 4.90 -9.21 23.37
N LEU A 172 5.69 -10.26 23.14
CA LEU A 172 6.99 -10.37 23.80
C LEU A 172 7.73 -9.12 23.34
N LEU A 173 7.60 -8.04 24.12
CA LEU A 173 8.60 -7.01 24.17
C LEU A 173 9.87 -7.82 24.41
N ALA A 174 10.71 -7.94 23.38
CA ALA A 174 12.01 -8.54 23.53
C ALA A 174 12.58 -7.93 24.81
N PRO A 175 12.89 -8.72 25.86
CA PRO A 175 13.48 -8.16 27.05
C PRO A 175 14.73 -7.44 26.55
N ALA A 176 14.86 -6.16 26.91
CA ALA A 176 16.03 -5.38 26.60
C ALA A 176 17.26 -6.14 27.13
N LEU A 177 17.88 -6.94 26.27
CA LEU A 177 19.05 -7.77 26.59
C LEU A 177 20.25 -6.90 27.04
N ASN A 178 20.14 -5.58 26.88
CA ASN A 178 21.14 -4.60 27.30
C ASN A 178 20.99 -4.07 28.74
N GLN A 179 19.98 -4.47 29.54
CA GLN A 179 19.89 -4.01 30.93
C GLN A 179 20.34 -5.03 31.99
N LEU A 180 20.59 -6.29 31.62
CA LEU A 180 21.09 -7.32 32.56
C LEU A 180 22.62 -7.35 32.72
N LEU A 181 23.37 -6.71 31.82
CA LEU A 181 24.85 -6.68 31.88
C LEU A 181 25.41 -5.55 32.74
N LEU A 182 24.60 -4.56 33.12
CA LEU A 182 25.04 -3.44 33.97
C LEU A 182 24.80 -3.71 35.47
N SER A 183 23.97 -4.69 35.83
CA SER A 183 23.71 -5.04 37.24
C SER A 183 24.75 -6.00 37.83
N THR A 184 25.54 -6.70 37.02
CA THR A 184 26.59 -7.60 37.52
C THR A 184 27.90 -6.89 37.86
N SER A 185 28.18 -5.72 37.28
CA SER A 185 29.40 -4.94 37.60
C SER A 185 29.29 -4.15 38.92
N ALA A 186 28.09 -3.83 39.39
CA ALA A 186 27.91 -3.10 40.65
C ALA A 186 28.05 -4.00 41.90
N LEU A 187 27.79 -5.30 41.77
CA LEU A 187 27.88 -6.26 42.89
C LEU A 187 29.31 -6.78 43.12
N ILE A 188 30.21 -6.70 42.15
CA ILE A 188 31.60 -7.16 42.30
C ILE A 188 32.50 -6.11 42.97
N LEU A 189 32.17 -4.80 42.88
CA LEU A 189 32.94 -3.76 43.59
C LEU A 189 32.67 -3.69 45.10
N ALA A 190 31.59 -4.29 45.60
CA ALA A 190 31.24 -4.24 47.03
C ALA A 190 31.91 -5.33 47.89
N LEU A 191 32.62 -6.31 47.29
CA LEU A 191 33.30 -7.39 48.02
C LEU A 191 34.83 -7.22 48.16
N LEU A 192 35.40 -6.11 47.66
CA LEU A 192 36.84 -5.81 47.77
C LEU A 192 37.16 -4.68 48.77
N ALA A 193 36.20 -4.27 49.60
CA ALA A 193 36.35 -3.20 50.57
C ALA A 193 36.07 -3.64 52.02
N VAL A 194 36.50 -4.86 52.38
CA VAL A 194 36.70 -5.30 53.78
C VAL A 194 38.05 -5.99 53.90
#